data_AF-A0A9P5XE60-F1
#
_entry.id   AF-A0A9P5XE60-F1
#
_cell.length_a   1.000
_cell.length_b   1.000
_cell.length_c   1.000
_cell.angle_alpha   90.00
_cell.angle_beta   90.00
_cell.angle_gamma   90.00
#
_symmetry.space_group_name_H-M   'P 1'
#
loop_
_entity.id
_entity.type
_entity.pdbx_description
1 polymer ?
#
loop_
_entity_poly.entity_id
_entity_poly.type
_entity_poly.pdbx_seq_one_letter_code
_entity_poly.pdbx_strand_id
1 'polypeptide(L)'
;MLVSRLSWLAWYTTSCLLALPSPSKARFVNVTVDDSGPDHLTGELITYTPGLGVGWKLGQDCSDCTAGPQKALAYHQTWHDSTVSQLPRPLELSC
;
A
#
# COMPACT_ATOMS: atom_id res chain seq x y z
N MET A 1 30.41 25.17 47.48
CA MET A 1 30.24 25.17 46.00
C MET A 1 29.75 23.84 45.42
N LEU A 2 29.63 22.74 46.18
CA LEU A 2 29.17 21.44 45.64
C LEU A 2 27.64 21.32 45.46
N VAL A 3 26.86 22.07 46.24
CA VAL A 3 25.38 21.96 46.27
C VAL A 3 24.71 22.56 45.00
N SER A 4 25.37 23.54 44.37
CA SER A 4 24.86 24.23 43.17
C SER A 4 24.92 23.38 41.90
N ARG A 5 25.78 22.36 41.83
CA ARG A 5 25.93 21.52 40.64
C ARG A 5 24.91 20.37 40.59
N LEU A 6 24.40 19.96 41.75
CA LEU A 6 23.36 18.92 41.88
C LEU A 6 21.97 19.44 41.50
N SER A 7 21.69 20.74 41.69
CA SER A 7 20.39 21.32 41.32
C SER A 7 20.22 21.43 39.81
N TRP A 8 21.27 21.75 39.05
CA TRP A 8 21.18 21.90 37.60
C TRP A 8 20.85 20.56 36.92
N LEU A 9 21.44 19.45 37.38
CA LEU A 9 21.13 18.10 36.88
C LEU A 9 19.68 17.69 37.16
N ALA A 10 19.13 18.05 38.32
CA ALA A 10 17.74 17.74 38.69
C ALA A 10 16.71 18.51 37.84
N TRP A 11 17.09 19.67 37.29
CA TRP A 11 16.22 20.49 36.44
C TRP A 11 16.22 20.00 34.98
N TYR A 12 17.34 19.50 34.48
CA TYR A 12 17.41 18.89 33.15
C TYR A 12 16.69 17.53 33.08
N THR A 13 16.74 16.72 34.15
CA THR A 13 16.05 15.42 34.17
C THR A 13 14.53 15.57 34.28
N THR A 14 14.04 16.53 35.07
CA THR A 14 12.59 16.85 35.15
C THR A 14 12.05 17.44 33.85
N SER A 15 12.82 18.28 33.16
CA SER A 15 12.45 18.81 31.84
C SER A 15 12.32 17.73 30.76
N CYS A 16 13.07 16.63 30.86
CA CYS A 16 13.03 15.52 29.91
C CYS A 16 11.79 14.63 30.12
N LEU A 17 11.35 14.45 31.36
CA LEU A 17 10.18 13.63 31.71
C LEU A 17 8.83 14.29 31.35
N LEU A 18 8.80 15.61 31.15
CA LEU A 18 7.62 16.35 30.67
C LEU A 18 7.48 16.34 29.13
N ALA A 19 8.49 15.86 28.40
CA ALA A 19 8.44 15.65 26.96
C ALA A 19 7.83 14.27 26.61
N LEU A 20 6.81 13.85 27.35
CA LEU A 20 6.05 12.65 27.01
C LEU A 20 5.40 12.85 25.62
N PRO A 21 5.48 11.86 24.72
CA PRO A 21 4.90 11.97 23.39
C PRO A 21 3.40 12.22 23.50
N SER A 22 2.92 13.24 22.78
CA SER A 22 1.51 13.58 22.66
C SER A 22 0.68 12.34 22.27
N PRO A 23 -0.51 12.13 22.86
CA PRO A 23 -1.37 11.01 22.47
C PRO A 23 -1.70 11.12 20.98
N SER A 24 -1.30 10.12 20.19
CA SER A 24 -1.63 10.06 18.77
C SER A 24 -3.14 9.88 18.63
N LYS A 25 -3.81 10.86 18.02
CA LYS A 25 -5.23 10.74 17.66
C LYS A 25 -5.33 9.92 16.37
N ALA A 26 -5.29 8.60 16.51
CA ALA A 26 -5.65 7.69 15.42
C ALA A 26 -7.16 7.48 15.41
N ARG A 27 -7.77 7.50 14.23
CA ARG A 27 -9.19 7.18 14.01
C ARG A 27 -9.28 6.20 12.85
N PHE A 28 -10.12 5.18 12.98
CA PHE A 28 -10.47 4.32 11.84
C PHE A 28 -11.21 5.15 10.79
N VAL A 29 -10.66 5.16 9.59
CA VAL A 29 -11.25 5.79 8.40
C VAL A 29 -11.44 4.70 7.35
N ASN A 30 -12.58 4.72 6.66
CA ASN A 30 -12.85 3.83 5.54
C ASN A 30 -12.20 4.45 4.30
N VAL A 31 -11.07 3.90 3.88
CA VAL A 31 -10.34 4.34 2.69
C VAL A 31 -10.32 3.18 1.70
N THR A 32 -10.88 3.42 0.52
CA THR A 32 -10.75 2.51 -0.63
C THR A 32 -9.66 3.05 -1.53
N VAL A 33 -8.64 2.24 -1.83
CA VAL A 33 -7.63 2.54 -2.83
C VAL A 33 -7.98 1.74 -4.07
N ASP A 34 -8.25 2.44 -5.16
CA ASP A 34 -8.41 1.85 -6.48
C ASP A 34 -7.04 1.58 -7.07
N ASP A 35 -6.86 0.42 -7.70
CA ASP A 35 -5.57 -0.04 -8.19
C ASP A 35 -5.13 0.67 -9.49
N SER A 36 -6.06 1.42 -10.08
CA SER A 36 -5.86 2.20 -11.30
C SER A 36 -5.31 3.61 -11.05
N GLY A 37 -5.18 4.07 -9.79
CA GLY A 37 -4.77 5.44 -9.47
C GLY A 37 -3.96 5.58 -8.17
N PRO A 38 -3.39 6.77 -7.91
CA PRO A 38 -2.69 7.02 -6.66
C PRO A 38 -3.68 7.09 -5.49
N ASP A 39 -3.26 6.62 -4.32
CA ASP A 39 -3.98 6.85 -3.07
C ASP A 39 -4.19 8.36 -2.87
N HIS A 40 -5.44 8.78 -2.72
CA HIS A 40 -5.83 10.19 -2.59
C HIS A 40 -5.29 10.86 -1.33
N LEU A 41 -4.85 10.10 -0.32
CA LEU A 41 -4.28 10.63 0.92
C LEU A 41 -2.76 10.73 0.87
N THR A 42 -2.10 9.77 0.23
CA THR A 42 -0.62 9.65 0.25
C THR A 42 0.04 9.96 -1.08
N GLY A 43 -0.69 9.86 -2.19
CA GLY A 43 -0.16 9.93 -3.54
C GLY A 43 0.55 8.66 -4.01
N GLU A 44 0.60 7.62 -3.17
CA GLU A 44 1.31 6.37 -3.47
C GLU A 44 0.55 5.53 -4.51
N LEU A 45 1.31 4.83 -5.36
CA LEU A 45 0.78 3.96 -6.42
C LEU A 45 1.01 2.49 -6.06
N ILE A 46 0.06 1.63 -6.44
CA ILE A 46 0.22 0.18 -6.28
C ILE A 46 1.29 -0.32 -7.26
N THR A 47 2.34 -0.94 -6.72
CA THR A 47 3.39 -1.57 -7.52
C THR A 47 3.12 -3.07 -7.64
N TYR A 48 2.77 -3.53 -8.84
CA TYR A 48 2.57 -4.94 -9.13
C TYR A 48 3.90 -5.68 -9.29
N THR A 49 3.98 -6.89 -8.74
CA THR A 49 5.13 -7.80 -8.91
C THR A 49 4.63 -9.18 -9.38
N PRO A 50 5.21 -9.79 -10.44
CA PRO A 50 6.22 -9.24 -11.34
C PRO A 50 5.70 -8.01 -12.08
N GLY A 51 6.56 -7.04 -12.40
CA GLY A 51 6.14 -5.75 -12.97
C GLY A 51 5.28 -5.85 -14.23
N LEU A 52 4.69 -4.71 -14.61
CA LEU A 52 3.89 -4.56 -15.84
C LEU A 52 4.67 -5.07 -17.06
N GLY A 53 3.98 -5.83 -17.93
CA GLY A 53 4.53 -6.45 -19.13
C GLY A 53 5.25 -7.79 -18.91
N VAL A 54 5.53 -8.17 -17.65
CA VAL A 54 6.17 -9.46 -17.32
C VAL A 54 5.17 -10.45 -16.75
N GLY A 55 4.53 -10.11 -15.63
CA GLY A 55 3.53 -10.96 -14.98
C GLY A 55 2.12 -10.36 -15.05
N TRP A 56 2.05 -9.03 -15.02
CA TRP A 56 0.80 -8.27 -15.08
C TRP A 56 0.69 -7.52 -16.40
N LYS A 57 -0.48 -7.59 -17.03
CA LYS A 57 -0.77 -6.89 -18.28
C LYS A 57 -2.01 -6.04 -18.12
N LEU A 58 -1.97 -4.85 -18.71
CA LEU A 58 -3.13 -3.97 -18.81
C LEU A 58 -4.12 -4.59 -19.81
N GLY A 59 -5.28 -5.02 -19.33
CA GLY A 59 -6.18 -5.87 -20.09
C GLY A 59 -6.76 -5.22 -21.34
N GLN A 60 -6.90 -3.88 -21.35
CA GLN A 60 -7.53 -3.11 -22.44
C GLN A 60 -6.73 -3.20 -23.72
N ASP A 61 -5.40 -3.24 -23.59
CA ASP A 61 -4.44 -3.21 -24.68
C ASP A 61 -3.71 -4.56 -24.82
N CYS A 62 -4.15 -5.57 -24.08
CA CYS A 62 -3.54 -6.89 -24.07
C CYS A 62 -4.13 -7.77 -25.17
N SER A 63 -3.38 -7.94 -26.25
CA SER A 63 -3.78 -8.78 -27.39
C SER A 63 -3.70 -10.28 -27.10
N ASP A 64 -2.93 -10.69 -26.10
CA ASP A 64 -2.67 -12.09 -25.77
C ASP A 64 -3.30 -12.54 -24.43
N CYS A 65 -4.14 -11.71 -23.84
CA CYS A 65 -4.91 -12.04 -22.66
C CYS A 65 -6.06 -12.98 -23.03
N THR A 66 -6.04 -14.20 -22.50
CA THR A 66 -7.04 -15.24 -22.80
C THR A 66 -8.32 -15.09 -21.97
N ALA A 67 -8.27 -14.36 -20.86
CA ALA A 67 -9.42 -14.06 -20.02
C ALA A 67 -9.69 -12.54 -20.01
N GLY A 68 -10.93 -12.15 -20.25
CA GLY A 68 -11.34 -10.74 -20.19
C GLY A 68 -12.84 -10.59 -19.98
N PRO A 69 -13.29 -9.65 -19.13
CA PRO A 69 -14.69 -9.30 -19.02
C PRO A 69 -15.18 -8.62 -20.31
N GLN A 70 -16.50 -8.51 -20.48
CA GLN A 70 -17.04 -7.61 -21.51
C GLN A 70 -16.65 -6.17 -21.17
N LYS A 71 -15.86 -5.51 -22.03
CA LYS A 71 -15.34 -4.15 -21.81
C LYS A 71 -16.40 -3.14 -21.38
N ALA A 72 -17.60 -3.22 -21.95
CA ALA A 72 -18.72 -2.32 -21.64
C ALA A 72 -19.28 -2.47 -20.21
N LEU A 73 -19.00 -3.59 -19.55
CA LEU A 73 -19.47 -3.90 -18.20
C LEU A 73 -18.38 -3.70 -17.14
N ALA A 74 -17.13 -3.49 -17.54
CA ALA A 74 -16.03 -3.21 -16.63
C ALA A 74 -16.12 -1.77 -16.12
N TYR A 75 -15.81 -1.57 -14.83
CA TYR A 75 -15.73 -0.23 -14.24
C TYR A 75 -14.71 0.60 -15.01
N HIS A 76 -15.13 1.78 -15.48
CA HIS A 76 -14.30 2.64 -16.36
C HIS A 76 -13.72 1.94 -17.59
N GLN A 77 -14.29 0.79 -18.00
CA GLN A 77 -13.76 -0.06 -19.07
C GLN A 77 -12.33 -0.55 -18.83
N THR A 78 -11.90 -0.65 -17.57
CA THR A 78 -10.56 -1.10 -17.16
C THR A 78 -10.59 -2.43 -16.40
N TRP A 79 -9.50 -3.20 -16.55
CA TRP A 79 -9.21 -4.50 -15.92
C TRP A 79 -7.76 -4.88 -16.22
N HIS A 80 -7.21 -5.78 -15.41
CA HIS A 80 -5.88 -6.35 -15.57
C HIS A 80 -5.97 -7.86 -15.76
N ASP A 81 -5.01 -8.44 -16.48
CA ASP A 81 -4.82 -9.90 -16.55
C ASP A 81 -3.42 -10.23 -16.01
N SER A 82 -3.30 -11.40 -15.40
CA SER A 82 -2.01 -11.93 -14.96
C SER A 82 -1.72 -13.18 -15.75
N THR A 83 -0.60 -13.21 -16.48
CA THR A 83 -0.13 -14.47 -17.05
C THR A 83 0.39 -15.31 -15.91
N VAL A 84 -0.44 -16.26 -15.45
CA VAL A 84 0.07 -17.31 -14.57
C VAL A 84 1.13 -18.05 -15.38
N SER A 85 2.40 -17.92 -15.00
CA SER A 85 3.42 -18.84 -15.49
C SER A 85 2.91 -20.23 -15.14
N GLN A 86 2.61 -21.02 -16.16
CA GLN A 86 2.18 -22.40 -15.99
C GLN A 86 3.31 -23.13 -15.27
N LEU A 87 3.27 -23.18 -13.93
CA LEU A 87 3.73 -24.38 -13.27
C LEU A 87 2.93 -25.52 -13.90
N PRO A 88 3.55 -26.67 -14.21
CA PRO A 88 2.85 -27.77 -14.87
C PRO A 88 1.71 -28.18 -13.94
N ARG A 89 0.50 -27.70 -14.22
CA ARG A 89 -0.65 -27.92 -13.35
C ARG A 89 -1.28 -29.23 -13.77
N PRO A 90 -1.35 -30.23 -12.88
CA PRO A 90 -2.37 -31.25 -13.00
C PRO A 90 -3.73 -30.54 -12.95
N LEU A 91 -4.65 -31.02 -13.78
CA LEU A 91 -6.01 -30.53 -13.97
C LEU A 91 -6.71 -30.25 -12.63
N GLU A 92 -6.86 -28.98 -12.24
CA GLU A 92 -8.01 -28.56 -11.45
C GLU A 92 -8.16 -27.04 -11.39
N LEU A 93 -9.44 -26.64 -11.39
CA LEU A 93 -10.01 -25.34 -11.07
C LEU A 93 -9.96 -24.29 -12.19
N SER A 94 -10.86 -24.51 -13.16
CA SER A 94 -11.64 -23.45 -13.77
C SER A 94 -12.28 -22.58 -12.67
N CYS A 95 -12.08 -21.27 -12.75
CA CYS A 95 -13.12 -20.32 -12.31
C CYS A 95 -14.25 -20.32 -13.34
#